data_AF-A0A0V0H1M6-F1
#
_entry.id   AF-A0A0V0H1M6-F1
#
_cell.length_a   1.000
_cell.length_b   1.000
_cell.length_c   1.000
_cell.angle_alpha   90.00
_cell.angle_beta   90.00
_cell.angle_gamma   90.00
#
_symmetry.space_group_name_H-M   'P 1'
#
loop_
_entity.id
_entity.type
_entity.pdbx_description
1 polymer ?
#
loop_
_entity_poly.entity_id
_entity_poly.type
_entity_poly.pdbx_seq_one_letter_code
_entity_poly.pdbx_strand_id
1 'polypeptide(L)' 'MSQSLHMPTIGSRQSTSRHNDHHLTKPSFLASCSIFGPKGIGVVTRIAAMTTESVYNFLQHQLSSMEPLLGVKPYSYAS' A
#
# COMPACT_ATOMS: atom_id res chain seq x y z
N MET A 1 -12.46 25.96 -6.62
CA MET A 1 -11.45 25.53 -5.64
C MET A 1 -11.20 24.04 -5.82
N SER A 2 -10.19 23.67 -6.62
CA SER A 2 -9.79 22.29 -6.85
C SER A 2 -8.88 21.83 -5.71
N GLN A 3 -9.44 21.07 -4.76
CA GLN A 3 -8.64 20.43 -3.72
C GLN A 3 -7.88 19.27 -4.38
N SER A 4 -6.61 19.50 -4.68
CA SER A 4 -5.67 18.44 -5.02
C SER A 4 -5.62 17.48 -3.83
N LEU A 5 -6.22 16.30 -4.00
CA LEU A 5 -6.07 15.22 -3.04
C LEU A 5 -4.61 14.79 -3.11
N HIS A 6 -3.83 15.21 -2.11
CA HIS A 6 -2.43 14.86 -1.98
C HIS A 6 -2.35 13.33 -1.85
N MET A 7 -1.99 12.68 -2.96
CA MET A 7 -1.65 11.27 -2.99
C MET A 7 -0.59 11.03 -1.92
N PRO A 8 -0.76 10.07 -0.99
CA PRO A 8 0.30 9.75 -0.06
C PRO A 8 1.53 9.36 -0.88
N THR A 9 2.56 10.20 -0.84
CA THR A 9 3.87 9.86 -1.37
C THR A 9 4.36 8.71 -0.52
N ILE A 10 4.18 7.49 -1.01
CA ILE A 10 4.89 6.33 -0.49
C ILE A 10 6.35 6.61 -0.80
N GLY A 11 7.07 7.10 0.21
CA GLY A 11 8.49 7.36 0.14
C GLY A 11 9.23 6.07 -0.12
N SER A 12 9.38 5.72 -1.40
CA SER A 12 10.39 4.77 -1.85
C SER A 12 11.75 5.45 -1.71
N ARG A 13 12.36 5.34 -0.53
CA ARG A 13 13.79 5.59 -0.34
C ARG A 13 14.39 4.40 0.39
N GLN A 14 14.89 3.46 -0.40
CA GLN A 14 16.32 3.11 -0.47
C GLN A 14 16.49 1.99 -1.49
N SER A 15 16.84 2.34 -2.72
CA SER A 15 17.59 1.43 -3.59
C SER A 15 18.98 2.02 -3.71
N THR A 16 19.92 1.43 -2.97
CA THR A 16 21.34 1.63 -3.18
C THR A 16 21.66 1.20 -4.60
N SER A 17 22.01 2.18 -5.43
CA SER A 17 22.57 2.01 -6.77
C SER A 17 23.71 0.99 -6.73
N ARG A 18 23.51 -0.19 -7.31
CA ARG A 18 24.56 -0.97 -7.98
C ARG A 18 23.98 -1.84 -9.11
N HIS A 19 24.51 -1.56 -10.29
CA HIS A 19 24.55 -2.38 -11.50
C HIS A 19 23.30 -2.44 -12.39
N ASN A 20 23.46 -1.85 -13.58
CA ASN A 20 22.65 -2.08 -14.76
C ASN A 20 22.70 -3.57 -15.13
N ASP A 21 21.59 -4.27 -14.96
CA ASP A 21 21.21 -5.38 -15.83
C ASP A 21 19.70 -5.28 -16.05
N HIS A 22 19.30 -4.91 -17.26
CA HIS A 22 17.92 -4.61 -17.66
C HIS A 22 17.04 -5.86 -17.82
N HIS A 23 17.19 -6.85 -16.93
CA HIS A 23 16.08 -7.76 -16.67
C HIS A 23 15.15 -7.01 -15.73
N LEU A 24 14.10 -6.39 -16.28
CA LEU A 24 12.96 -5.86 -15.52
C LEU A 24 12.37 -7.01 -14.70
N THR A 25 12.95 -7.26 -13.52
CA THR A 25 12.44 -8.24 -12.59
C THR A 25 11.07 -7.74 -12.15
N LYS A 26 10.06 -8.57 -12.40
CA LYS A 26 8.68 -8.25 -12.01
C LYS A 26 8.70 -7.89 -10.51
N PRO A 27 8.10 -6.75 -10.11
CA PRO A 27 8.08 -6.38 -8.70
C PRO A 27 7.42 -7.49 -7.88
N SER A 28 8.02 -7.81 -6.73
CA SER A 28 7.51 -8.84 -5.82
C SER A 28 6.18 -8.45 -5.17
N PHE A 29 5.85 -7.15 -5.21
CA PHE A 29 4.63 -6.56 -4.70
C PHE A 29 4.20 -5.36 -5.56
N LEU A 30 2.94 -5.31 -5.94
CA LEU A 30 2.32 -4.21 -6.68
C LEU A 30 0.96 -3.89 -6.06
N ALA A 31 0.71 -2.62 -5.78
CA ALA A 31 -0.58 -2.15 -5.32
C ALA A 31 -1.06 -0.97 -6.18
N SER A 32 -2.37 -0.90 -6.40
CA SER A 32 -3.03 0.22 -7.06
C SER A 32 -4.31 0.57 -6.30
N CYS A 33 -4.66 1.85 -6.28
CA CYS A 33 -5.86 2.34 -5.60
C CYS A 33 -6.77 3.05 -6.60
N SER A 34 -8.08 2.79 -6.52
CA SER A 34 -9.10 3.52 -7.27
C SER A 34 -10.19 4.00 -6.34
N ILE A 35 -10.50 5.30 -6.39
CA ILE A 35 -11.57 5.92 -5.62
C ILE A 35 -12.92 5.53 -6.23
N PHE A 36 -13.94 5.33 -5.39
CA PHE A 36 -15.31 5.02 -5.84
C PHE A 36 -16.38 5.69 -4.96
N GLY A 37 -17.61 5.69 -5.48
CA GLY A 37 -18.79 6.24 -4.80
C GLY A 37 -18.99 7.75 -5.00
N PRO A 38 -20.19 8.27 -4.67
CA PRO A 38 -20.47 9.69 -4.75
C PRO A 38 -19.47 10.48 -3.90
N LYS A 39 -18.86 11.51 -4.50
CA LYS A 39 -17.84 12.36 -3.85
C LYS A 39 -16.59 11.60 -3.36
N GLY A 40 -16.35 10.37 -3.82
CA GLY A 40 -15.13 9.62 -3.51
C GLY A 40 -15.04 9.13 -2.06
N ILE A 41 -16.18 8.76 -1.46
CA ILE A 41 -16.22 8.24 -0.08
C ILE A 41 -15.51 6.90 0.11
N GLY A 42 -15.24 6.16 -0.97
CA GLY A 42 -14.63 4.83 -0.93
C GLY A 42 -13.34 4.75 -1.72
N VAL A 43 -12.47 3.81 -1.31
CA VAL A 43 -11.26 3.43 -2.05
C VAL A 43 -11.23 1.91 -2.22
N VAL A 44 -10.96 1.44 -3.44
CA VAL A 44 -10.65 0.05 -3.74
C VAL A 44 -9.14 -0.07 -3.94
N THR A 45 -8.48 -0.87 -3.13
CA THR A 45 -7.07 -1.21 -3.29
C THR A 45 -6.94 -2.60 -3.91
N ARG A 46 -6.23 -2.71 -5.03
CA ARG A 46 -5.90 -4.00 -5.69
C ARG A 46 -4.44 -4.30 -5.45
N ILE A 47 -4.15 -5.51 -4.97
CA ILE A 47 -2.81 -5.95 -4.60
C ILE A 47 -2.46 -7.20 -5.40
N ALA A 48 -1.29 -7.21 -6.01
CA ALA A 48 -0.66 -8.37 -6.61
C ALA A 48 0.68 -8.60 -5.91
N ALA A 49 0.83 -9.78 -5.30
CA ALA A 49 2.00 -10.11 -4.49
C ALA A 49 2.39 -11.57 -4.65
N MET A 50 3.67 -11.87 -4.46
CA MET A 50 4.18 -13.24 -4.53
C MET A 50 3.98 -14.04 -3.24
N THR A 51 3.75 -13.37 -2.11
CA THR A 51 3.52 -14.00 -0.81
C THR A 51 2.35 -13.36 -0.09
N THR A 52 1.61 -14.15 0.68
CA THR A 52 0.52 -13.64 1.53
C THR A 52 1.05 -12.73 2.64
N GLU A 53 2.22 -13.05 3.19
CA GLU A 53 2.90 -12.22 4.21
C GLU A 53 3.08 -10.77 3.75
N SER A 54 3.52 -10.56 2.50
CA SER A 54 3.68 -9.20 1.96
C SER A 54 2.35 -8.44 1.86
N VAL A 55 1.23 -9.14 1.62
CA VAL A 55 -0.11 -8.55 1.65
C VAL A 55 -0.49 -8.16 3.08
N TYR A 56 -0.24 -9.04 4.06
CA TYR A 56 -0.53 -8.74 5.46
C TYR A 56 0.29 -7.57 5.99
N ASN A 57 1.59 -7.52 5.68
CA ASN A 57 2.46 -6.40 6.03
C ASN A 57 1.95 -5.08 5.44
N PHE A 58 1.49 -5.09 4.19
CA PHE A 58 0.88 -3.92 3.57
C PHE A 58 -0.41 -3.49 4.30
N LEU A 59 -1.31 -4.42 4.59
CA LEU A 59 -2.59 -4.12 5.25
C LEU A 59 -2.37 -3.60 6.67
N GLN A 60 -1.46 -4.22 7.43
CA GLN A 60 -1.11 -3.78 8.77
C GLN A 60 -0.57 -2.34 8.76
N HIS A 61 0.27 -1.99 7.79
CA HIS A 61 0.81 -0.63 7.67
C HIS A 61 -0.27 0.39 7.27
N GLN A 62 -1.03 0.11 6.20
CA GLN A 62 -2.03 1.06 5.68
C GLN A 62 -3.19 1.30 6.64
N LEU A 63 -3.56 0.31 7.44
CA LEU A 63 -4.70 0.38 8.35
C LEU A 63 -4.29 0.70 9.80
N SER A 64 -2.99 0.93 10.06
CA SER A 64 -2.47 1.22 11.41
C SER A 64 -3.20 2.38 12.10
N SER A 65 -3.60 3.40 11.34
CA SER A 65 -4.37 4.55 11.86
C SER A 65 -5.76 4.21 12.41
N MET A 66 -6.28 3.01 12.13
CA MET A 66 -7.56 2.54 12.65
C MET A 66 -7.46 1.92 14.04
N GLU A 67 -6.26 1.66 14.55
CA GLU A 67 -6.06 1.07 15.87
C GLU A 67 -6.81 1.81 16.99
N PRO A 68 -6.80 3.16 17.08
CA PRO A 68 -7.58 3.87 18.11
C PRO A 68 -9.09 3.67 18.02
N LEU A 69 -9.61 3.37 16.81
CA LEU A 69 -11.03 3.11 16.59
C LEU A 69 -11.41 1.67 16.93
N LEU A 70 -10.52 0.72 16.62
CA LEU A 70 -10.77 -0.72 16.80
C LEU A 70 -10.31 -1.26 18.15
N GLY A 71 -9.45 -0.52 18.86
CA GLY A 71 -8.80 -0.94 20.11
C GLY A 71 -7.68 -1.97 19.92
N VAL A 72 -7.42 -2.39 18.68
CA VAL A 72 -6.37 -3.34 18.30
C VAL A 72 -5.78 -2.96 16.95
N LYS A 73 -4.48 -3.25 16.76
CA LYS A 73 -3.81 -3.04 15.47
C LYS A 73 -4.36 -4.02 14.41
N PRO A 74 -4.88 -3.54 13.27
CA PRO A 74 -5.36 -4.42 12.21
C PRO A 74 -4.28 -5.36 11.70
N TYR A 75 -4.67 -6.62 11.43
CA TYR A 75 -3.79 -7.65 10.85
C TYR A 75 -2.51 -7.93 11.66
N SER A 76 -2.52 -7.74 12.99
CA SER A 76 -1.37 -7.97 13.87
C SER A 76 -0.94 -9.43 14.02
N TYR A 77 -1.85 -10.39 13.77
CA TYR A 77 -1.61 -11.83 13.99
C TYR A 77 -1.44 -12.63 12.71
N ALA A 78 -1.36 -11.96 11.56
CA ALA A 78 -1.27 -12.65 10.29
C ALA A 78 0.20 -12.98 9.99
N SER A 79 0.52 -14.27 9.96
CA SER A 79 1.81 -14.85 9.55
C SER A 79 1.60 -15.82 8.40
#